data_AF-A0A8S1ZQD2-F1
#
_entry.id   AF-A0A8S1ZQD2-F1
#
_cell.length_a   1.000
_cell.length_b   1.000
_cell.length_c   1.000
_cell.angle_alpha   90.00
_cell.angle_beta   90.00
_cell.angle_gamma   90.00
#
_symmetry.space_group_name_H-M   'P 1'
#
loop_
_entity.id
_entity.type
_entity.pdbx_description
1 polymer ?
#
loop_
_entity_poly.entity_id
_entity_poly.type
_entity_poly.pdbx_seq_one_letter_code
_entity_poly.pdbx_strand_id
1 'polypeptide(L)'
;MAMATSSSTQLLLSSSSLFHSQITKTPFLLPATKIYLRRPKKSLSLSCRPSVTVLAASSAVGVNESVTSEKPTKTLPFRIGHGFDLHRLEPGYPLIIGGIDIPHDRGCEAHSDGDVLLHCVVDAILGALGLPDIGQIFPDSDPKWKGAASSVFIKEAVRLMDEAGYEIGNLDATLILQRPKISPHKETIRSNLSKLLGADPSVVNLKAKTHEKVDSLGENRSIAAHTVILLMKK
;
A
#
# COMPACT_ATOMS: atom_id res chain seq x y z
N MET A 1 -27.88 -6.68 -69.12
CA MET A 1 -27.51 -6.10 -70.43
C MET A 1 -27.27 -4.62 -70.19
N ALA A 2 -26.09 -4.00 -70.27
CA ALA A 2 -24.73 -4.30 -70.72
C ALA A 2 -23.76 -3.54 -69.77
N MET A 3 -22.63 -4.07 -69.27
CA MET A 3 -21.32 -4.35 -69.93
C MET A 3 -20.65 -3.13 -70.58
N ALA A 4 -19.67 -2.55 -69.87
CA ALA A 4 -18.40 -1.99 -70.38
C ALA A 4 -17.47 -1.76 -69.15
N THR A 5 -16.38 -2.48 -68.88
CA THR A 5 -15.03 -2.50 -69.54
C THR A 5 -14.43 -1.08 -69.63
N SER A 6 -13.21 -0.75 -69.22
CA SER A 6 -11.97 -1.53 -69.05
C SER A 6 -10.86 -0.70 -68.36
N SER A 7 -9.90 -1.41 -67.74
CA SER A 7 -8.43 -1.24 -67.81
C SER A 7 -7.77 0.03 -67.30
N SER A 8 -6.97 -0.08 -66.23
CA SER A 8 -5.50 -0.33 -66.25
C SER A 8 -4.78 0.99 -65.97
N THR A 9 -3.89 1.10 -65.00
CA THR A 9 -2.45 0.89 -65.21
C THR A 9 -1.73 0.82 -63.86
N GLN A 10 -0.85 -0.17 -63.71
CA GLN A 10 0.11 -0.33 -62.61
C GLN A 10 1.17 0.78 -62.61
N LEU A 11 1.67 1.14 -61.43
CA LEU A 11 3.07 1.58 -61.30
C LEU A 11 3.63 1.11 -59.96
N LEU A 12 4.49 0.09 -60.08
CA LEU A 12 5.51 -0.31 -59.12
C LEU A 12 6.47 0.87 -58.90
N LEU A 13 6.80 1.16 -57.65
CA LEU A 13 8.11 1.70 -57.28
C LEU A 13 8.54 1.09 -55.94
N SER A 14 9.50 0.18 -56.07
CA SER A 14 10.40 -0.28 -55.03
C SER A 14 11.32 0.86 -54.56
N SER A 15 11.57 0.94 -53.26
CA SER A 15 12.95 1.10 -52.76
C SER A 15 13.02 0.93 -51.24
N SER A 16 13.82 -0.06 -50.88
CA SER A 16 14.40 -0.33 -49.58
C SER A 16 15.32 0.80 -49.13
N SER A 17 15.25 1.18 -47.86
CA SER A 17 16.37 1.80 -47.15
C SER A 17 16.36 1.36 -45.68
N LEU A 18 17.12 0.31 -45.43
CA LEU A 18 17.76 0.03 -44.16
C LEU A 18 18.53 1.28 -43.71
N PHE A 19 18.21 1.83 -42.54
CA PHE A 19 19.15 2.66 -41.80
C PHE A 19 19.39 2.09 -40.42
N HIS A 20 20.66 1.73 -40.25
CA HIS A 20 21.30 1.12 -39.11
C HIS A 20 21.16 1.97 -37.84
N SER A 21 20.79 1.30 -36.76
CA SER A 21 21.09 1.70 -35.39
C SER A 21 22.60 1.83 -35.21
N GLN A 22 23.09 3.04 -34.88
CA GLN A 22 24.39 3.24 -34.23
C GLN A 22 24.19 3.96 -32.90
N ILE A 23 23.90 3.18 -31.85
CA ILE A 23 24.08 3.63 -30.47
C ILE A 23 25.51 3.29 -30.08
N THR A 24 26.36 4.32 -30.04
CA THR A 24 27.72 4.26 -29.53
C THR A 24 27.69 3.97 -28.03
N LYS A 25 28.23 2.82 -27.63
CA LYS A 25 28.51 2.47 -26.23
C LYS A 25 29.71 3.27 -25.73
N THR A 26 29.50 4.21 -24.81
CA THR A 26 30.57 4.78 -23.96
C THR A 26 30.49 4.13 -22.58
N PRO A 27 31.56 3.51 -22.05
CA PRO A 27 31.54 2.96 -20.69
C PRO A 27 31.78 4.09 -19.69
N PHE A 28 30.81 4.36 -18.83
CA PHE A 28 30.97 5.25 -17.69
C PHE A 28 31.65 4.48 -16.55
N LEU A 29 32.90 4.84 -16.26
CA LEU A 29 33.72 4.24 -15.20
C LEU A 29 33.38 4.93 -13.86
N LEU A 30 32.77 4.22 -12.91
CA LEU A 30 32.59 4.69 -11.53
C LEU A 30 33.73 4.17 -10.64
N PRO A 31 34.29 4.99 -9.72
CA PRO A 31 35.34 4.54 -8.82
C PRO A 31 34.76 3.68 -7.68
N ALA A 32 35.47 2.60 -7.38
CA ALA A 32 35.13 1.62 -6.35
C ALA A 32 35.24 2.20 -4.92
N THR A 33 34.13 2.24 -4.19
CA THR A 33 34.11 2.45 -2.75
C THR A 33 34.25 1.11 -2.02
N LYS A 34 35.30 1.01 -1.18
CA LYS A 34 35.60 -0.16 -0.34
C LYS A 34 34.50 -0.38 0.69
N ILE A 35 33.80 -1.51 0.57
CA ILE A 35 32.91 -2.03 1.61
C ILE A 35 33.76 -2.79 2.64
N TYR A 36 33.81 -2.30 3.87
CA TYR A 36 34.40 -3.00 5.02
C TYR A 36 33.37 -3.97 5.60
N LEU A 37 33.47 -5.25 5.25
CA LEU A 37 32.74 -6.34 5.91
C LEU A 37 33.48 -6.75 7.19
N ARG A 38 32.93 -6.37 8.37
CA ARG A 38 33.36 -6.95 9.66
C ARG A 38 32.74 -8.35 9.82
N ARG A 39 33.60 -9.37 9.82
CA ARG A 39 33.26 -10.75 10.19
C ARG A 39 32.97 -10.87 11.70
N PRO A 40 32.00 -11.70 12.14
CA PRO A 40 31.87 -12.07 13.53
C PRO A 40 32.89 -13.17 13.88
N LYS A 41 33.57 -13.03 15.02
CA LYS A 41 34.38 -14.10 15.62
C LYS A 41 33.45 -14.99 16.47
N LYS A 42 33.39 -16.28 16.14
CA LYS A 42 33.02 -17.34 17.08
C LYS A 42 34.27 -17.81 17.81
N SER A 43 34.19 -17.94 19.14
CA SER A 43 35.00 -18.91 19.88
C SER A 43 34.26 -19.30 21.15
N LEU A 44 34.00 -20.61 21.28
CA LEU A 44 33.58 -21.25 22.51
C LEU A 44 34.70 -21.26 23.53
N SER A 45 34.36 -21.21 24.81
CA SER A 45 34.94 -22.11 25.83
C SER A 45 34.03 -22.25 27.04
N LEU A 46 33.80 -23.50 27.44
CA LEU A 46 33.27 -23.90 28.74
C LEU A 46 34.31 -23.60 29.84
N SER A 47 33.86 -23.33 31.07
CA SER A 47 34.30 -24.10 32.25
C SER A 47 33.68 -23.58 33.57
N CYS A 48 33.23 -24.56 34.37
CA CYS A 48 33.09 -24.66 35.83
C CYS A 48 32.52 -23.52 36.69
N ARG A 49 31.47 -23.88 37.42
CA ARG A 49 31.08 -23.34 38.73
C ARG A 49 32.10 -23.74 39.81
N PRO A 50 32.15 -23.02 40.93
CA PRO A 50 31.63 -23.64 42.15
C PRO A 50 30.67 -22.73 42.93
N SER A 51 29.82 -23.40 43.72
CA SER A 51 28.91 -22.82 44.71
C SER A 51 29.65 -22.01 45.77
N VAL A 52 29.12 -20.84 46.10
CA VAL A 52 29.34 -20.20 47.40
C VAL A 52 27.97 -19.81 47.96
N THR A 53 27.66 -20.42 49.09
CA THR A 53 26.54 -20.09 49.98
C THR A 53 26.79 -18.71 50.59
N VAL A 54 25.83 -17.79 50.54
CA VAL A 54 25.89 -16.54 51.31
C VAL A 54 24.57 -16.34 52.06
N LEU A 55 24.70 -16.36 53.39
CA LEU A 55 23.69 -15.97 54.37
C LEU A 55 23.54 -14.44 54.43
N ALA A 56 22.36 -14.01 54.88
CA ALA A 56 21.83 -12.65 54.94
C ALA A 56 22.79 -11.55 55.44
N ALA A 57 22.68 -10.35 54.83
CA ALA A 57 22.70 -9.06 55.52
C ALA A 57 22.32 -7.89 54.57
N SER A 58 21.35 -7.09 55.03
CA SER A 58 21.17 -5.64 54.84
C SER A 58 22.01 -4.94 53.77
N SER A 59 21.33 -4.36 52.78
CA SER A 59 21.69 -3.06 52.22
C SER A 59 20.46 -2.44 51.56
N ALA A 60 19.97 -1.38 52.19
CA ALA A 60 19.01 -0.47 51.60
C ALA A 60 19.60 0.10 50.31
N VAL A 61 19.18 -0.43 49.17
CA VAL A 61 19.34 0.24 47.89
C VAL A 61 18.05 1.01 47.70
N GLY A 62 18.12 2.32 47.96
CA GLY A 62 17.07 3.25 47.59
C GLY A 62 16.77 3.06 46.11
N VAL A 63 15.59 2.53 45.83
CA VAL A 63 15.01 2.61 44.50
C VAL A 63 14.75 4.10 44.30
N ASN A 64 15.60 4.74 43.51
CA ASN A 64 15.27 6.03 42.92
C ASN A 64 13.99 5.81 42.12
N GLU A 65 12.86 6.18 42.69
CA GLU A 65 11.64 6.47 41.93
C GLU A 65 12.02 7.57 40.95
N SER A 66 12.28 7.17 39.71
CA SER A 66 12.43 8.08 38.60
C SER A 66 11.11 8.83 38.45
N VAL A 67 11.12 10.08 38.87
CA VAL A 67 10.05 11.06 38.68
C VAL A 67 9.72 11.12 37.20
N THR A 68 8.69 10.40 36.77
CA THR A 68 8.07 10.61 35.47
C THR A 68 7.30 11.93 35.55
N SER A 69 7.91 12.97 34.98
CA SER A 69 7.21 14.22 34.68
C SER A 69 6.14 13.91 33.63
N GLU A 70 4.97 13.48 34.09
CA GLU A 70 3.80 13.27 33.24
C GLU A 70 3.24 14.64 32.85
N LYS A 71 3.77 15.21 31.77
CA LYS A 71 3.05 16.24 31.04
C LYS A 71 1.73 15.63 30.57
N PRO A 72 0.57 16.24 30.87
CA PRO A 72 -0.71 15.72 30.41
C PRO A 72 -0.68 15.60 28.89
N THR A 73 -0.96 14.40 28.39
CA THR A 73 -1.01 14.12 26.95
C THR A 73 -2.13 14.96 26.33
N LYS A 74 -1.74 15.84 25.39
CA LYS A 74 -2.69 16.71 24.70
C LYS A 74 -3.67 15.87 23.89
N THR A 75 -4.91 15.79 24.34
CA THR A 75 -6.00 15.16 23.56
C THR A 75 -6.44 16.14 22.47
N LEU A 76 -6.39 15.71 21.21
CA LEU A 76 -6.79 16.54 20.07
C LEU A 76 -8.23 16.18 19.68
N PRO A 77 -9.13 17.17 19.51
CA PRO A 77 -10.51 16.91 19.10
C PRO A 77 -10.59 16.37 17.66
N PHE A 78 -9.62 16.70 16.82
CA PHE A 78 -9.54 16.28 15.42
C PHE A 78 -8.16 15.76 15.08
N ARG A 79 -8.10 14.74 14.21
CA ARG A 79 -6.87 14.21 13.62
C ARG A 79 -7.06 13.99 12.13
N ILE A 80 -6.06 14.36 11.34
CA ILE A 80 -6.06 14.13 9.89
C ILE A 80 -5.15 12.96 9.57
N GLY A 81 -5.57 12.13 8.63
CA GLY A 81 -4.75 11.07 8.04
C GLY A 81 -4.75 11.15 6.53
N HIS A 82 -3.63 10.74 5.94
CA HIS A 82 -3.49 10.54 4.50
C HIS A 82 -2.89 9.17 4.25
N GLY A 83 -3.48 8.43 3.32
CA GLY A 83 -2.96 7.16 2.82
C GLY A 83 -2.73 7.23 1.32
N PHE A 84 -1.77 6.43 0.87
CA PHE A 84 -1.50 6.17 -0.54
C PHE A 84 -1.14 4.70 -0.72
N ASP A 85 -1.69 4.05 -1.74
CA ASP A 85 -1.27 2.71 -2.15
C ASP A 85 -1.26 2.59 -3.67
N LEU A 86 -0.42 1.69 -4.20
CA LEU A 86 -0.28 1.41 -5.63
C LEU A 86 0.04 -0.06 -5.86
N HIS A 87 -0.75 -0.72 -6.70
CA HIS A 87 -0.51 -2.11 -7.14
C HIS A 87 -0.24 -2.21 -8.64
N ARG A 88 0.56 -3.20 -9.02
CA ARG A 88 0.71 -3.61 -10.43
C ARG A 88 -0.55 -4.35 -10.87
N LEU A 89 -0.96 -4.10 -12.11
CA LEU A 89 -2.05 -4.82 -12.75
C LEU A 89 -1.50 -5.82 -13.75
N GLU A 90 -1.76 -7.11 -13.56
CA GLU A 90 -1.29 -8.19 -14.44
C GLU A 90 -2.45 -9.09 -14.91
N PRO A 91 -2.32 -9.74 -16.09
CA PRO A 91 -3.31 -10.70 -16.57
C PRO A 91 -3.46 -11.89 -15.62
N GLY A 92 -4.69 -12.40 -15.50
CA GLY A 92 -4.98 -13.60 -14.69
C GLY A 92 -5.19 -13.36 -13.19
N TYR A 93 -5.09 -12.10 -12.74
CA TYR A 93 -5.41 -11.70 -11.37
C TYR A 93 -6.82 -11.09 -11.28
N PRO A 94 -7.49 -11.19 -10.12
CA PRO A 94 -8.76 -10.50 -9.87
C PRO A 94 -8.56 -9.00 -9.65
N LEU A 95 -9.54 -8.19 -10.03
CA LEU A 95 -9.54 -6.75 -9.75
C LEU A 95 -10.53 -6.44 -8.63
N ILE A 96 -10.03 -6.49 -7.39
CA ILE A 96 -10.82 -6.22 -6.20
C ILE A 96 -10.60 -4.76 -5.78
N ILE A 97 -11.68 -3.99 -5.66
CA ILE A 97 -11.65 -2.59 -5.25
C ILE A 97 -12.73 -2.34 -4.21
N GLY A 98 -12.32 -1.94 -3.00
CA GLY A 98 -13.21 -1.75 -1.85
C GLY A 98 -14.07 -2.96 -1.52
N GLY A 99 -13.50 -4.17 -1.65
CA GLY A 99 -14.09 -5.48 -1.41
C GLY A 99 -15.02 -5.98 -2.51
N ILE A 100 -15.07 -5.29 -3.66
CA ILE A 100 -15.90 -5.67 -4.81
C ILE A 100 -15.01 -6.19 -5.93
N ASP A 101 -15.26 -7.41 -6.39
CA ASP A 101 -14.62 -7.98 -7.57
C ASP A 101 -15.23 -7.37 -8.84
N ILE A 102 -14.40 -6.74 -9.66
CA ILE A 102 -14.80 -6.00 -10.87
C ILE A 102 -14.24 -6.74 -12.10
N PRO A 103 -15.11 -7.18 -13.03
CA PRO A 103 -14.65 -7.87 -14.23
C PRO A 103 -13.67 -7.01 -15.05
N HIS A 104 -12.46 -7.52 -15.27
CA HIS A 104 -11.43 -6.85 -16.05
C HIS A 104 -10.42 -7.85 -16.64
N ASP A 105 -9.70 -7.44 -17.68
CA ASP A 105 -8.65 -8.25 -18.32
C ASP A 105 -7.36 -8.37 -17.48
N ARG A 106 -7.22 -7.55 -16.44
CA ARG A 106 -6.08 -7.50 -15.52
C ARG A 106 -6.56 -7.29 -14.09
N GLY A 107 -5.78 -7.75 -13.12
CA GLY A 107 -6.04 -7.53 -11.70
C GLY A 107 -4.76 -7.33 -10.91
N CYS A 108 -4.88 -7.14 -9.60
CA CYS A 108 -3.75 -6.77 -8.76
C CYS A 108 -2.84 -7.96 -8.46
N GLU A 109 -1.56 -7.85 -8.82
CA GLU A 109 -0.52 -8.80 -8.40
C GLU A 109 -0.03 -8.40 -6.99
N ALA A 110 -0.55 -9.06 -5.96
CA ALA A 110 -0.21 -8.76 -4.56
C ALA A 110 -0.16 -10.03 -3.69
N HIS A 111 0.42 -9.91 -2.49
CA HIS A 111 0.42 -10.98 -1.47
C HIS A 111 -0.93 -11.13 -0.73
N SER A 112 -1.71 -10.04 -0.67
CA SER A 112 -3.11 -10.01 -0.23
C SER A 112 -4.07 -10.18 -1.42
N ASP A 113 -5.34 -9.82 -1.25
CA ASP A 113 -6.31 -9.71 -2.36
C ASP A 113 -6.08 -8.50 -3.28
N GLY A 114 -5.07 -7.66 -2.98
CA GLY A 114 -4.63 -6.55 -3.83
C GLY A 114 -5.55 -5.33 -3.83
N ASP A 115 -6.42 -5.19 -2.81
CA ASP A 115 -7.36 -4.09 -2.71
C ASP A 115 -6.69 -2.77 -2.30
N VAL A 116 -6.19 -2.06 -3.31
CA VAL A 116 -5.52 -0.77 -3.17
C VAL A 116 -6.33 0.28 -2.42
N LEU A 117 -7.67 0.25 -2.53
CA LEU A 117 -8.52 1.22 -1.87
C LEU A 117 -8.58 0.95 -0.37
N LEU A 118 -8.78 -0.31 0.03
CA LEU A 118 -8.84 -0.66 1.45
C LEU A 118 -7.50 -0.45 2.16
N HIS A 119 -6.39 -0.84 1.54
CA HIS A 119 -5.07 -0.58 2.14
C HIS A 119 -4.82 0.91 2.35
N CYS A 120 -5.13 1.72 1.35
CA CYS A 120 -4.98 3.17 1.43
C CYS A 120 -5.86 3.79 2.53
N VAL A 121 -7.07 3.27 2.76
CA VAL A 121 -7.92 3.70 3.87
C VAL A 121 -7.35 3.29 5.23
N VAL A 122 -6.81 2.07 5.34
CA VAL A 122 -6.14 1.59 6.56
C VAL A 122 -4.98 2.52 6.92
N ASP A 123 -4.09 2.83 5.99
CA ASP A 123 -2.95 3.73 6.25
C ASP A 123 -3.40 5.15 6.62
N ALA A 124 -4.49 5.65 6.04
CA ALA A 124 -5.05 6.94 6.46
C ALA A 124 -5.51 6.92 7.93
N ILE A 125 -6.18 5.85 8.37
CA ILE A 125 -6.61 5.69 9.77
C ILE A 125 -5.40 5.60 10.69
N LEU A 126 -4.46 4.69 10.40
CA LEU A 126 -3.27 4.46 11.22
C LEU A 126 -2.41 5.73 11.31
N GLY A 127 -2.22 6.43 10.19
CA GLY A 127 -1.50 7.69 10.12
C GLY A 127 -2.16 8.80 10.94
N ALA A 128 -3.50 8.92 10.92
CA ALA A 128 -4.21 9.90 11.75
C ALA A 128 -3.95 9.67 13.25
N LEU A 129 -3.88 8.41 13.66
CA LEU A 129 -3.63 7.99 15.04
C LEU A 129 -2.15 8.07 15.43
N GLY A 130 -1.23 8.13 14.46
CA GLY A 130 0.21 8.07 14.69
C GLY A 130 0.70 6.66 15.04
N LEU A 131 0.01 5.63 14.52
CA LEU A 131 0.37 4.22 14.69
C LEU A 131 1.35 3.75 13.61
N PRO A 132 1.98 2.57 13.78
CA PRO A 132 2.72 1.91 12.70
C PRO A 132 1.83 1.70 11.47
N ASP A 133 2.44 1.74 10.29
CA ASP A 133 1.72 1.59 9.01
C ASP A 133 1.26 0.13 8.76
N ILE A 134 0.50 -0.07 7.67
CA ILE A 134 -0.04 -1.38 7.30
C ILE A 134 1.05 -2.47 7.17
N GLY A 135 2.22 -2.14 6.62
CA GLY A 135 3.31 -3.10 6.43
C GLY A 135 4.00 -3.49 7.74
N GLN A 136 3.99 -2.60 8.72
CA GLN A 136 4.50 -2.87 10.06
C GLN A 136 3.53 -3.71 10.90
N ILE A 137 2.22 -3.47 10.78
CA ILE A 137 1.18 -4.21 11.52
C ILE A 137 0.90 -5.58 10.87
N PHE A 138 0.94 -5.65 9.53
CA PHE A 138 0.60 -6.84 8.75
C PHE A 138 1.74 -7.22 7.79
N PRO A 139 2.90 -7.67 8.31
CA PRO A 139 4.05 -7.96 7.48
C PRO A 139 3.82 -9.18 6.57
N ASP A 140 4.30 -9.11 5.32
CA ASP A 140 4.23 -10.21 4.34
C ASP A 140 4.91 -11.51 4.82
N SER A 141 5.83 -11.40 5.79
CA SER A 141 6.55 -12.54 6.35
C SER A 141 5.73 -13.38 7.32
N ASP A 142 4.61 -12.87 7.84
CA ASP A 142 3.73 -13.60 8.74
C ASP A 142 2.73 -14.46 7.94
N PRO A 143 2.78 -15.80 8.05
CA PRO A 143 1.87 -16.69 7.35
C PRO A 143 0.39 -16.43 7.64
N LYS A 144 0.06 -15.80 8.77
CA LYS A 144 -1.31 -15.44 9.14
C LYS A 144 -1.97 -14.48 8.14
N TRP A 145 -1.19 -13.61 7.50
CA TRP A 145 -1.72 -12.58 6.60
C TRP A 145 -1.69 -12.98 5.13
N LYS A 146 -1.02 -14.08 4.79
CA LYS A 146 -0.90 -14.55 3.42
C LYS A 146 -2.28 -14.88 2.84
N GLY A 147 -2.68 -14.17 1.78
CA GLY A 147 -4.00 -14.33 1.15
C GLY A 147 -5.17 -13.88 2.03
N ALA A 148 -4.90 -13.11 3.10
CA ALA A 148 -5.97 -12.51 3.89
C ALA A 148 -6.74 -11.48 3.05
N ALA A 149 -8.06 -11.47 3.21
CA ALA A 149 -8.90 -10.44 2.61
C ALA A 149 -8.62 -9.08 3.28
N SER A 150 -8.54 -8.01 2.50
CA SER A 150 -8.23 -6.67 2.99
C SER A 150 -9.24 -6.12 4.00
N SER A 151 -10.45 -6.69 4.00
CA SER A 151 -11.46 -6.42 5.04
C SER A 151 -10.99 -6.73 6.47
N VAL A 152 -10.03 -7.65 6.65
CA VAL A 152 -9.43 -7.97 7.94
C VAL A 152 -8.61 -6.79 8.45
N PHE A 153 -7.82 -6.15 7.58
CA PHE A 153 -7.00 -4.99 7.93
C PHE A 153 -7.85 -3.78 8.29
N ILE A 154 -8.96 -3.54 7.57
CA ILE A 154 -9.91 -2.47 7.90
C ILE A 154 -10.50 -2.67 9.30
N LYS A 155 -10.98 -3.88 9.62
CA LYS A 155 -11.58 -4.16 10.94
C LYS A 155 -10.59 -3.91 12.07
N GLU A 156 -9.33 -4.28 11.86
CA GLU A 156 -8.29 -4.05 12.85
C GLU A 156 -7.95 -2.56 13.01
N ALA A 157 -7.86 -1.81 11.91
CA ALA A 157 -7.66 -0.36 11.95
C ALA A 157 -8.81 0.36 12.66
N VAL A 158 -10.06 -0.05 12.42
CA VAL A 158 -11.25 0.47 13.12
C VAL A 158 -11.22 0.12 14.60
N ARG A 159 -10.82 -1.10 14.98
CA ARG A 159 -10.64 -1.49 16.39
C ARG A 159 -9.60 -0.60 17.09
N LEU A 160 -8.44 -0.39 16.45
CA LEU A 160 -7.37 0.47 16.99
C LEU A 160 -7.82 1.93 17.10
N MET A 161 -8.60 2.43 16.13
CA MET A 161 -9.20 3.76 16.16
C MET A 161 -10.17 3.92 17.34
N ASP A 162 -11.04 2.93 17.54
CA ASP A 162 -12.00 2.89 18.64
C ASP A 162 -11.30 2.88 20.01
N GLU A 163 -10.26 2.05 20.16
CA GLU A 163 -9.45 1.97 21.39
C GLU A 163 -8.68 3.26 21.68
N ALA A 164 -8.27 3.99 20.65
CA ALA A 164 -7.70 5.33 20.79
C ALA A 164 -8.76 6.40 21.14
N GLY A 165 -10.04 6.04 21.19
CA GLY A 165 -11.17 6.90 21.50
C GLY A 165 -11.48 7.89 20.38
N TYR A 166 -11.36 7.47 19.14
CA TYR A 166 -11.69 8.26 17.94
C TYR A 166 -12.79 7.57 17.12
N GLU A 167 -13.48 8.37 16.32
CA GLU A 167 -14.42 7.92 15.30
C GLU A 167 -14.19 8.69 13.99
N ILE A 168 -14.80 8.21 12.90
CA ILE A 168 -14.67 8.85 11.59
C ILE A 168 -15.61 10.05 11.53
N GLY A 169 -15.04 11.24 11.35
CA GLY A 169 -15.80 12.43 10.96
C GLY A 169 -16.20 12.37 9.50
N ASN A 170 -15.21 12.25 8.60
CA ASN A 170 -15.44 11.93 7.18
C ASN A 170 -14.21 11.30 6.52
N LEU A 171 -14.44 10.65 5.38
CA LEU A 171 -13.42 10.06 4.52
C LEU A 171 -13.67 10.45 3.06
N ASP A 172 -12.61 10.80 2.34
CA ASP A 172 -12.64 11.02 0.90
C ASP A 172 -11.49 10.29 0.20
N ALA A 173 -11.84 9.35 -0.66
CA ALA A 173 -10.89 8.57 -1.44
C ALA A 173 -10.91 8.98 -2.93
N THR A 174 -9.76 8.86 -3.57
CA THR A 174 -9.57 9.04 -5.02
C THR A 174 -8.84 7.85 -5.58
N LEU A 175 -9.53 7.08 -6.41
CA LEU A 175 -8.94 5.99 -7.17
C LEU A 175 -8.46 6.50 -8.54
N ILE A 176 -7.25 6.10 -8.93
CA ILE A 176 -6.66 6.40 -10.22
C ILE A 176 -6.53 5.10 -11.00
N LEU A 177 -7.36 4.94 -12.02
CA LEU A 177 -7.42 3.75 -12.86
C LEU A 177 -7.85 4.11 -14.28
N GLN A 178 -7.07 3.66 -15.27
CA GLN A 178 -7.40 3.94 -16.67
C GLN A 178 -8.62 3.16 -17.18
N ARG A 179 -8.73 1.87 -16.81
CA ARG A 179 -9.83 0.96 -17.13
C ARG A 179 -9.95 -0.10 -16.02
N PRO A 180 -11.15 -0.62 -15.72
CA PRO A 180 -12.44 -0.31 -16.35
C PRO A 180 -13.08 0.98 -15.79
N LYS A 181 -14.28 1.31 -16.26
CA LYS A 181 -15.04 2.45 -15.73
C LYS A 181 -15.60 2.10 -14.35
N ILE A 182 -15.25 2.88 -13.33
CA ILE A 182 -15.65 2.62 -11.94
C ILE A 182 -17.04 3.19 -11.58
N SER A 183 -17.56 4.14 -12.36
CA SER A 183 -18.85 4.77 -12.06
C SER A 183 -20.02 3.79 -11.84
N PRO A 184 -20.15 2.65 -12.57
CA PRO A 184 -21.24 1.69 -12.32
C PRO A 184 -21.12 0.94 -10.99
N HIS A 185 -19.92 0.90 -10.40
CA HIS A 185 -19.63 0.15 -9.17
C HIS A 185 -19.50 1.06 -7.95
N LYS A 186 -19.45 2.38 -8.15
CA LYS A 186 -19.13 3.37 -7.10
C LYS A 186 -20.00 3.25 -5.85
N GLU A 187 -21.31 3.07 -6.02
CA GLU A 187 -22.25 2.98 -4.89
C GLU A 187 -22.10 1.66 -4.12
N THR A 188 -21.89 0.55 -4.83
CA THR A 188 -21.62 -0.76 -4.20
C THR A 188 -20.33 -0.72 -3.39
N ILE A 189 -19.27 -0.12 -3.96
CA ILE A 189 -17.98 0.06 -3.28
C ILE A 189 -18.15 0.94 -2.04
N ARG A 190 -18.82 2.10 -2.18
CA ARG A 190 -19.08 3.01 -1.07
C ARG A 190 -19.85 2.32 0.05
N SER A 191 -20.92 1.60 -0.28
CA SER A 191 -21.74 0.88 0.70
C SER A 191 -20.94 -0.18 1.46
N ASN A 192 -20.11 -0.95 0.75
CA ASN A 192 -19.26 -1.95 1.40
C ASN A 192 -18.20 -1.30 2.29
N LEU A 193 -17.55 -0.22 1.83
CA LEU A 193 -16.59 0.55 2.61
C LEU A 193 -17.22 1.11 3.89
N SER A 194 -18.39 1.76 3.78
CA SER A 194 -19.16 2.26 4.93
C SER A 194 -19.48 1.15 5.95
N LYS A 195 -19.92 -0.02 5.46
CA LYS A 195 -20.20 -1.18 6.31
C LYS A 195 -18.95 -1.68 7.05
N LEU A 196 -17.82 -1.79 6.36
CA LEU A 196 -16.56 -2.24 6.95
C LEU A 196 -16.03 -1.25 7.99
N LEU A 197 -16.21 0.05 7.76
CA LEU A 197 -15.81 1.12 8.67
C LEU A 197 -16.79 1.32 9.84
N GLY A 198 -18.01 0.80 9.75
CA GLY A 198 -19.07 1.10 10.72
C GLY A 198 -19.52 2.57 10.67
N ALA A 199 -19.41 3.23 9.51
CA ALA A 199 -19.70 4.65 9.32
C ALA A 199 -20.89 4.85 8.38
N ASP A 200 -21.58 5.99 8.53
CA ASP A 200 -22.70 6.34 7.65
C ASP A 200 -22.22 6.62 6.20
N PRO A 201 -22.95 6.17 5.15
CA PRO A 201 -22.57 6.43 3.76
C PRO A 201 -22.48 7.91 3.36
N SER A 202 -23.12 8.83 4.10
CA SER A 202 -23.03 10.27 3.85
C SER A 202 -21.66 10.86 4.21
N VAL A 203 -20.88 10.19 5.07
CA VAL A 203 -19.54 10.64 5.48
C VAL A 203 -18.40 9.90 4.76
N VAL A 204 -18.73 8.98 3.85
CA VAL A 204 -17.76 8.19 3.07
C VAL A 204 -17.89 8.54 1.59
N ASN A 205 -16.85 9.09 0.98
CA ASN A 205 -16.83 9.41 -0.45
C ASN A 205 -15.73 8.65 -1.20
N LEU A 206 -16.05 8.31 -2.45
CA LEU A 206 -15.11 7.72 -3.41
C LEU A 206 -15.20 8.45 -4.74
N LYS A 207 -14.07 8.90 -5.25
CA LYS A 207 -13.92 9.46 -6.60
C LYS A 207 -13.05 8.51 -7.43
N ALA A 208 -13.24 8.54 -8.74
CA ALA A 208 -12.41 7.78 -9.67
C ALA A 208 -11.98 8.67 -10.83
N LYS A 209 -10.71 8.57 -11.23
CA LYS A 209 -10.12 9.33 -12.34
C LYS A 209 -9.26 8.42 -13.20
N THR A 210 -9.23 8.72 -14.48
CA THR A 210 -8.19 8.25 -15.41
C THR A 210 -6.86 8.95 -15.13
N HIS A 211 -5.76 8.38 -15.62
CA HIS A 211 -4.44 8.99 -15.61
C HIS A 211 -4.03 9.46 -17.01
N GLU A 212 -5.01 9.90 -17.80
CA GLU A 212 -4.82 10.52 -19.13
C GLU A 212 -3.87 9.78 -20.09
N LYS A 213 -3.85 8.45 -20.03
CA LYS A 213 -2.96 7.58 -20.85
C LYS A 213 -1.46 7.85 -20.68
N VAL A 214 -1.03 8.49 -19.59
CA VAL A 214 0.38 8.68 -19.26
C VAL A 214 0.83 7.73 -18.16
N ASP A 215 2.08 7.27 -18.25
CA ASP A 215 2.76 6.38 -17.29
C ASP A 215 2.07 5.04 -17.06
N SER A 216 2.52 4.29 -16.06
CA SER A 216 1.98 2.96 -15.73
C SER A 216 0.48 2.97 -15.44
N LEU A 217 -0.03 4.01 -14.79
CA LEU A 217 -1.45 4.16 -14.49
C LEU A 217 -2.26 4.35 -15.78
N GLY A 218 -1.77 5.21 -16.70
CA GLY A 218 -2.42 5.48 -17.98
C GLY A 218 -2.27 4.36 -19.01
N GLU A 219 -1.22 3.55 -18.89
CA GLU A 219 -1.00 2.33 -19.67
C GLU A 219 -1.76 1.12 -19.09
N ASN A 220 -2.53 1.31 -18.01
CA ASN A 220 -3.29 0.26 -17.32
C ASN A 220 -2.40 -0.89 -16.79
N ARG A 221 -1.14 -0.57 -16.46
CA ARG A 221 -0.18 -1.47 -15.79
C ARG A 221 -0.21 -1.33 -14.27
N SER A 222 -0.91 -0.33 -13.75
CA SER A 222 -1.09 -0.15 -12.31
C SER A 222 -2.43 0.51 -11.99
N ILE A 223 -2.76 0.45 -10.70
CA ILE A 223 -3.87 1.14 -10.05
C ILE A 223 -3.33 1.84 -8.80
N ALA A 224 -3.81 3.04 -8.50
CA ALA A 224 -3.44 3.76 -7.28
C ALA A 224 -4.66 4.31 -6.55
N ALA A 225 -4.52 4.49 -5.24
CA ALA A 225 -5.52 5.16 -4.41
C ALA A 225 -4.86 6.20 -3.51
N HIS A 226 -5.57 7.30 -3.29
CA HIS A 226 -5.31 8.27 -2.24
C HIS A 226 -6.53 8.35 -1.33
N THR A 227 -6.30 8.49 -0.03
CA THR A 227 -7.37 8.70 0.95
C THR A 227 -6.96 9.83 1.88
N VAL A 228 -7.90 10.75 2.14
CA VAL A 228 -7.81 11.68 3.26
C VAL A 228 -8.94 11.37 4.23
N ILE A 229 -8.63 11.38 5.52
CA ILE A 229 -9.60 11.11 6.58
C ILE A 229 -9.49 12.16 7.67
N LEU A 230 -10.64 12.55 8.22
CA LEU A 230 -10.75 13.34 9.44
C LEU A 230 -11.35 12.46 10.53
N LEU A 231 -10.58 12.21 11.58
CA LEU A 231 -11.05 11.56 12.79
C LEU A 231 -11.49 12.58 13.82
N MET A 232 -12.54 12.26 14.57
CA MET A 232 -13.10 13.06 15.65
C MET A 232 -12.95 12.32 16.98
N LYS A 233 -12.62 13.04 18.04
CA LYS A 233 -12.56 12.47 19.38
C LYS A 233 -14.00 12.14 19.84
N LYS A 234 -14.19 10.93 20.37
CA LYS A 234 -15.45 10.51 21.02
C LYS A 234 -15.71 11.26 22.32
#